data_AF-A0A1V9YIW7-F1
#
_entry.id   AF-A0A1V9YIW7-F1
#
_cell.length_a   1.000
_cell.length_b   1.000
_cell.length_c   1.000
_cell.angle_alpha   90.00
_cell.angle_beta   90.00
_cell.angle_gamma   90.00
#
_symmetry.space_group_name_H-M   'P 1'
#
loop_
_entity.id
_entity.type
_entity.pdbx_description
1 polymer ?
#
loop_
_entity_poly.entity_id
_entity_poly.type
_entity_poly.pdbx_seq_one_letter_code
_entity_poly.pdbx_strand_id
1 'polypeptide(L)'
;MSANPADCAEPVCHSKVDMFKSNVLAGKKPKVPKDCPLDREELGRATWSTLHTMAAYYPEKPSNAMKEHARSFITALSQLYPCKYCAVDFQKNIELCPPKVDSRVDLSLWLCEQHNIVSKKLQKKPFNCTMEVLDKRWKVGPASCYGKEEPKKGKFDH
;
A
#
# COMPACT_ATOMS: atom_id res chain seq x y z
N MET A 1 -11.08 13.18 28.16
CA MET A 1 -9.64 13.53 28.18
C MET A 1 -9.29 13.97 26.78
N SER A 2 -9.15 15.28 26.53
CA SER A 2 -8.71 15.76 25.22
C SER A 2 -7.24 15.40 25.03
N ALA A 3 -6.92 14.65 23.97
CA ALA A 3 -5.53 14.36 23.63
C ALA A 3 -4.80 15.69 23.35
N ASN A 4 -3.60 15.85 23.92
CA ASN A 4 -2.78 17.04 23.66
C ASN A 4 -2.29 16.96 22.19
N PRO A 5 -2.43 18.01 21.37
CA PRO A 5 -1.91 18.02 20.00
C PRO A 5 -0.42 17.66 19.89
N ALA A 6 0.37 17.91 20.94
CA ALA A 6 1.78 17.53 21.02
C ALA A 6 2.01 16.01 21.19
N ASP A 7 0.98 15.24 21.56
CA ASP A 7 1.07 13.77 21.71
C ASP A 7 0.98 13.04 20.36
N CYS A 8 0.53 13.72 19.30
CA CYS A 8 0.56 13.21 17.95
C CYS A 8 1.89 13.59 17.29
N ALA A 9 2.75 12.60 17.07
CA ALA A 9 4.01 12.81 16.35
C ALA A 9 3.76 13.31 14.91
N GLU A 10 4.67 14.16 14.45
CA GLU A 10 4.73 14.90 13.18
C GLU A 10 4.18 14.18 11.90
N PRO A 11 3.63 14.96 10.93
CA PRO A 11 2.81 14.47 9.83
C PRO A 11 3.56 13.60 8.80
N VAL A 12 2.76 12.92 7.96
CA VAL A 12 3.01 12.04 6.78
C VAL A 12 4.37 12.14 6.04
N CYS A 13 5.11 13.24 6.14
CA CYS A 13 6.39 13.45 5.49
C CYS A 13 7.62 13.28 6.42
N HIS A 14 7.46 13.33 7.75
CA HIS A 14 8.61 13.25 8.66
C HIS A 14 9.23 11.85 8.70
N SER A 15 10.56 11.82 8.63
CA SER A 15 11.33 10.59 8.55
C SER A 15 11.70 10.09 9.95
N LYS A 16 11.83 8.78 10.14
CA LYS A 16 12.37 8.18 11.38
C LYS A 16 13.80 8.64 11.73
N VAL A 17 14.48 9.33 10.81
CA VAL A 17 15.84 9.85 11.03
C VAL A 17 15.81 11.14 11.87
N ASP A 18 14.68 11.86 11.88
CA ASP A 18 14.53 13.07 12.70
C ASP A 18 14.27 12.75 14.19
N MET A 19 13.78 11.54 14.49
CA MET A 19 13.56 11.05 15.86
C MET A 19 14.83 10.65 16.61
N PHE A 20 15.95 10.39 15.93
CA PHE A 20 17.19 9.97 16.59
C PHE A 20 17.93 11.11 17.32
N LYS A 21 17.37 12.33 17.33
CA LYS A 21 17.87 13.44 18.14
C LYS A 21 17.12 13.68 19.45
N SER A 22 16.13 12.86 19.82
CA SER A 22 15.54 12.96 21.15
C SER A 22 15.13 11.60 21.73
N ASN A 23 15.87 11.20 22.76
CA ASN A 23 15.57 10.17 23.75
C ASN A 23 15.67 8.71 23.28
N VAL A 24 16.91 8.31 23.00
CA VAL A 24 17.46 7.10 23.62
C VAL A 24 17.23 7.25 25.12
N LEU A 25 16.44 6.35 25.74
CA LEU A 25 16.20 6.13 27.19
C LEU A 25 14.68 5.98 27.50
N ALA A 26 14.06 4.91 27.02
CA ALA A 26 12.99 4.17 27.70
C ALA A 26 12.44 3.11 26.74
N GLY A 27 12.65 1.82 27.04
CA GLY A 27 12.20 0.67 26.24
C GLY A 27 10.68 0.46 26.17
N LYS A 28 9.87 1.52 26.15
CA LYS A 28 8.43 1.47 25.88
C LYS A 28 8.11 2.47 24.78
N LYS A 29 7.63 1.95 23.63
CA LYS A 29 7.03 2.80 22.59
C LYS A 29 5.87 3.59 23.25
N PRO A 30 5.85 4.93 23.16
CA PRO A 30 4.73 5.71 23.67
C PRO A 30 3.44 5.24 22.99
N LYS A 31 2.37 5.08 23.78
CA LYS A 31 1.04 4.75 23.26
C LYS A 31 0.51 6.01 22.58
N VAL A 32 0.65 6.09 21.25
CA VAL A 32 0.06 7.16 20.44
C VAL A 32 -1.47 7.11 20.62
N PRO A 33 -2.14 8.24 20.89
CA PRO A 33 -3.60 8.30 20.93
C PRO A 33 -4.22 7.71 19.65
N LYS A 34 -5.34 6.99 19.79
CA LYS A 34 -5.98 6.25 18.67
C LYS A 34 -6.48 7.14 17.53
N ASP A 35 -6.68 8.44 17.80
CA ASP A 35 -7.27 9.40 16.88
C ASP A 35 -6.23 10.39 16.30
N CYS A 36 -4.95 10.04 16.36
CA CYS A 36 -3.91 10.86 15.71
C CYS A 36 -3.96 10.73 14.17
N PRO A 37 -3.61 11.80 13.43
CA PRO A 37 -3.40 11.72 11.99
C PRO A 37 -2.37 10.63 11.64
N LEU A 38 -2.55 10.00 10.47
CA LEU A 38 -1.65 8.93 10.04
C LEU A 38 -0.23 9.46 9.83
N ASP A 39 0.75 8.74 10.34
CA ASP A 39 2.14 8.96 9.99
C ASP A 39 2.46 8.47 8.56
N ARG A 40 3.69 8.69 8.10
CA ARG A 40 4.15 8.26 6.77
C ARG A 40 3.96 6.77 6.52
N GLU A 41 4.27 5.95 7.52
CA GLU A 41 4.27 4.50 7.38
C GLU A 41 2.85 3.94 7.45
N GLU A 42 2.00 4.51 8.31
CA GLU A 42 0.58 4.21 8.41
C GLU A 42 -0.14 4.55 7.11
N LEU A 43 0.05 5.77 6.59
CA LEU A 43 -0.52 6.15 5.30
C LEU A 43 0.02 5.27 4.17
N GLY A 44 1.33 4.97 4.17
CA GLY A 44 1.94 4.05 3.22
C GLY A 44 1.28 2.67 3.24
N ARG A 45 1.12 2.07 4.43
CA ARG A 45 0.45 0.76 4.58
C ARG A 45 -1.01 0.80 4.12
N ALA A 46 -1.75 1.84 4.48
CA ALA A 46 -3.15 2.02 4.08
C ALA A 46 -3.27 2.12 2.56
N THR A 47 -2.43 2.95 1.94
CA THR A 47 -2.43 3.17 0.47
C THR A 47 -2.08 1.90 -0.29
N TRP A 48 -1.03 1.18 0.12
CA TRP A 48 -0.70 -0.10 -0.50
C TRP A 48 -1.81 -1.13 -0.33
N SER A 49 -2.49 -1.14 0.83
CA SER A 49 -3.63 -2.05 1.04
C SER A 49 -4.77 -1.74 0.09
N THR A 50 -5.13 -0.46 -0.07
CA THR A 50 -6.13 -0.02 -1.06
C THR A 50 -5.73 -0.44 -2.48
N LEU A 51 -4.50 -0.13 -2.91
CA LEU A 51 -4.04 -0.43 -4.27
C LEU A 51 -4.04 -1.94 -4.57
N HIS A 52 -3.49 -2.74 -3.65
CA HIS A 52 -3.41 -4.20 -3.86
C HIS A 52 -4.79 -4.84 -3.84
N THR A 53 -5.71 -4.37 -3.01
CA THR A 53 -7.09 -4.84 -3.03
C THR A 53 -7.81 -4.42 -4.32
N MET A 54 -7.61 -3.19 -4.82
CA MET A 54 -8.15 -2.78 -6.13
C MET A 54 -7.63 -3.69 -7.25
N ALA A 55 -6.34 -4.01 -7.27
CA ALA A 55 -5.74 -4.90 -8.27
C ALA A 55 -6.26 -6.34 -8.17
N ALA A 56 -6.48 -6.85 -6.95
CA ALA A 56 -6.98 -8.20 -6.70
C ALA A 56 -8.42 -8.43 -7.21
N TYR A 57 -9.23 -7.37 -7.27
CA TYR A 57 -10.62 -7.37 -7.76
C TYR A 57 -10.76 -6.73 -9.14
N TYR A 58 -9.67 -6.32 -9.77
CA TYR A 58 -9.69 -5.83 -11.15
C TYR A 58 -10.11 -6.96 -12.11
N PRO A 59 -10.85 -6.68 -13.21
CA PRO A 59 -11.31 -7.74 -14.10
C PRO A 59 -10.17 -8.43 -14.84
N GLU A 60 -10.36 -9.71 -15.17
CA GLU A 60 -9.46 -10.43 -16.07
C GLU A 60 -9.46 -9.83 -17.49
N LYS A 61 -10.61 -9.29 -17.92
CA LYS A 61 -10.81 -8.64 -19.22
C LYS A 61 -11.46 -7.25 -19.03
N PRO A 62 -10.69 -6.24 -18.61
CA PRO A 62 -11.22 -4.90 -18.35
C PRO A 62 -11.61 -4.19 -19.66
N SER A 63 -12.68 -3.38 -19.60
CA SER A 63 -13.06 -2.49 -20.71
C SER A 63 -12.01 -1.39 -20.91
N ASN A 64 -11.97 -0.77 -22.10
CA ASN A 64 -11.06 0.35 -22.36
C ASN A 64 -11.25 1.51 -21.37
N ALA A 65 -12.50 1.77 -20.95
CA ALA A 65 -12.79 2.77 -19.93
C ALA A 65 -12.18 2.40 -18.57
N MET A 66 -12.26 1.14 -18.14
CA MET A 66 -11.64 0.69 -16.88
C MET A 66 -10.12 0.76 -16.92
N LYS A 67 -9.50 0.42 -18.06
CA LYS A 67 -8.06 0.59 -18.27
C LYS A 67 -7.65 2.06 -18.10
N GLU A 68 -8.43 2.97 -18.68
CA GLU A 68 -8.17 4.39 -18.57
C GLU A 68 -8.37 4.93 -17.15
N HIS A 69 -9.43 4.49 -16.47
CA HIS A 69 -9.66 4.84 -15.07
C HIS A 69 -8.52 4.35 -14.17
N ALA A 70 -7.99 3.14 -14.40
CA ALA A 70 -6.88 2.61 -13.62
C ALA A 70 -5.59 3.43 -13.81
N ARG A 71 -5.25 3.81 -15.06
CA ARG A 71 -4.10 4.68 -15.33
C ARG A 71 -4.29 6.06 -14.70
N SER A 72 -5.45 6.67 -14.92
CA SER A 72 -5.79 7.98 -14.38
C SER A 72 -5.76 8.00 -12.86
N PHE A 73 -6.27 6.95 -12.20
CA PHE A 73 -6.24 6.82 -10.75
C PHE A 73 -4.80 6.76 -10.21
N ILE A 74 -3.93 5.93 -10.81
CA ILE A 74 -2.53 5.81 -10.40
C ILE A 74 -1.77 7.13 -10.60
N THR A 75 -1.99 7.81 -11.72
CA THR A 75 -1.41 9.12 -12.01
C THR A 75 -1.90 10.19 -11.03
N ALA A 76 -3.21 10.25 -10.76
CA ALA A 76 -3.76 11.19 -9.79
C ALA A 76 -3.24 10.91 -8.38
N LEU A 77 -3.16 9.63 -7.98
CA LEU A 77 -2.58 9.24 -6.70
C LEU A 77 -1.13 9.69 -6.58
N SER A 78 -0.31 9.52 -7.62
CA SER A 78 1.11 9.90 -7.58
C SER A 78 1.31 11.41 -7.45
N GLN A 79 0.37 12.22 -7.95
CA GLN A 79 0.38 13.69 -7.83
C GLN A 79 -0.15 14.18 -6.48
N LEU A 80 -1.19 13.52 -5.95
CA LEU A 80 -1.88 13.93 -4.73
C LEU A 80 -1.31 13.29 -3.45
N TYR A 81 -0.34 12.38 -3.57
CA TYR A 81 0.19 11.67 -2.41
C TYR A 81 0.85 12.65 -1.40
N PRO A 82 0.39 12.71 -0.13
CA PRO A 82 0.78 13.82 0.75
C PRO A 82 2.27 13.84 1.16
N CYS A 83 2.96 12.70 1.10
CA CYS A 83 4.41 12.65 1.26
C CYS A 83 5.10 13.11 -0.04
N LYS A 84 5.56 14.36 -0.09
CA LYS A 84 6.12 14.99 -1.31
C LYS A 84 7.27 14.20 -1.95
N TYR A 85 8.24 13.70 -1.18
CA TYR A 85 9.33 12.90 -1.77
C TYR A 85 8.86 11.51 -2.20
N CYS A 86 7.90 10.91 -1.50
CA CYS A 86 7.30 9.65 -1.91
C CYS A 86 6.54 9.83 -3.24
N ALA A 87 5.80 10.94 -3.38
CA ALA A 87 5.06 11.32 -4.58
C ALA A 87 5.98 11.48 -5.80
N VAL A 88 7.03 12.30 -5.67
CA VAL A 88 8.01 12.54 -6.75
C VAL A 88 8.74 11.25 -7.14
N ASP A 89 9.11 10.42 -6.16
CA ASP A 89 9.75 9.13 -6.44
C ASP A 89 8.81 8.17 -7.18
N PHE A 90 7.54 8.11 -6.77
CA PHE A 90 6.56 7.26 -7.43
C PHE A 90 6.24 7.76 -8.85
N GLN A 91 6.15 9.08 -9.07
CA GLN A 91 6.01 9.68 -10.41
C GLN A 91 7.12 9.25 -11.36
N LYS A 92 8.38 9.30 -10.92
CA LYS A 92 9.52 8.81 -11.72
C LYS A 92 9.42 7.32 -12.02
N ASN A 93 8.98 6.52 -11.04
CA ASN A 93 8.83 5.09 -11.23
C ASN A 93 7.71 4.74 -12.22
N ILE A 94 6.57 5.45 -12.20
CA ILE A 94 5.49 5.23 -13.18
C ILE A 94 5.87 5.72 -14.59
N GLU A 95 6.74 6.71 -14.73
CA GLU A 95 7.29 7.11 -16.03
C GLU A 95 8.22 6.02 -16.61
N LEU A 96 9.11 5.47 -15.79
CA LEU A 96 10.04 4.42 -16.19
C LEU A 96 9.35 3.06 -16.41
N CYS A 97 8.33 2.77 -15.61
CA CYS A 97 7.56 1.53 -15.66
C CYS A 97 6.07 1.85 -15.60
N PRO A 98 5.43 2.19 -16.74
CA PRO A 98 4.02 2.56 -16.78
C PRO A 98 3.09 1.46 -16.26
N PRO A 99 1.94 1.83 -15.64
CA PRO A 99 0.95 0.88 -15.16
C PRO A 99 0.49 -0.09 -16.25
N LYS A 100 0.65 -1.39 -15.97
CA LYS A 100 0.08 -2.44 -16.81
C LYS A 100 -1.33 -2.72 -16.33
N VAL A 101 -2.32 -2.43 -17.18
CA VAL A 101 -3.75 -2.44 -16.80
C VAL A 101 -4.58 -3.35 -17.71
N ASP A 102 -3.93 -4.22 -18.47
CA ASP A 102 -4.59 -5.03 -19.50
C ASP A 102 -5.37 -6.22 -18.93
N SER A 103 -5.04 -6.65 -17.72
CA SER A 103 -5.72 -7.70 -16.98
C SER A 103 -5.51 -7.54 -15.47
N ARG A 104 -6.24 -8.32 -14.68
CA ARG A 104 -6.03 -8.47 -13.24
C ARG A 104 -4.60 -8.89 -12.90
N VAL A 105 -4.07 -9.85 -13.66
CA VAL A 105 -2.71 -10.37 -13.49
C VAL A 105 -1.69 -9.28 -13.75
N ASP A 106 -1.82 -8.55 -14.86
CA ASP A 106 -0.91 -7.48 -15.23
C ASP A 106 -0.84 -6.38 -14.17
N LEU A 107 -2.00 -5.92 -13.68
CA LEU A 107 -2.07 -4.87 -12.67
C LEU A 107 -1.53 -5.34 -11.32
N SER A 108 -1.86 -6.56 -10.91
CA SER A 108 -1.43 -7.15 -9.63
C SER A 108 0.09 -7.35 -9.59
N LEU A 109 0.69 -7.87 -10.68
CA LEU A 109 2.13 -8.07 -10.78
C LEU A 109 2.88 -6.74 -10.85
N TRP A 110 2.43 -5.82 -11.71
CA TRP A 110 3.03 -4.48 -11.82
C TRP A 110 3.04 -3.77 -10.46
N LEU A 111 1.91 -3.80 -9.73
CA LEU A 111 1.82 -3.14 -8.43
C LEU A 111 2.72 -3.79 -7.38
N CYS A 112 2.88 -5.12 -7.40
CA CYS A 112 3.81 -5.83 -6.54
C CYS A 112 5.27 -5.43 -6.84
N GLU A 113 5.63 -5.32 -8.11
CA GLU A 113 6.96 -4.88 -8.55
C GLU A 113 7.24 -3.44 -8.08
N GLN A 114 6.29 -2.52 -8.24
CA GLN A 114 6.40 -1.15 -7.73
C GLN A 114 6.57 -1.10 -6.21
N HIS A 115 5.81 -1.91 -5.47
CA HIS A 115 5.95 -2.00 -4.02
C HIS A 115 7.32 -2.58 -3.62
N ASN A 116 7.88 -3.50 -4.41
CA ASN A 116 9.22 -4.03 -4.20
C ASN A 116 10.35 -3.03 -4.46
N ILE A 117 10.18 -2.13 -5.44
CA ILE A 117 11.12 -1.01 -5.66
C ILE A 117 11.22 -0.16 -4.39
N VAL A 118 10.07 0.23 -3.82
CA VAL A 118 10.03 1.00 -2.56
C VAL A 118 10.58 0.18 -1.39
N SER A 119 10.23 -1.10 -1.29
CA SER A 119 10.73 -1.99 -0.24
C SER A 119 12.26 -2.07 -0.26
N LYS A 120 12.87 -2.25 -1.43
CA LYS A 120 14.33 -2.27 -1.60
C LYS A 120 14.97 -0.94 -1.19
N LYS A 121 14.38 0.20 -1.59
CA LYS A 121 14.84 1.54 -1.18
C LYS A 121 14.82 1.73 0.34
N LEU A 122 13.84 1.12 1.01
CA LEU A 122 13.70 1.11 2.47
C LEU A 122 14.47 -0.04 3.14
N GLN A 123 15.33 -0.76 2.42
CA GLN A 123 16.11 -1.91 2.91
C GLN A 123 15.25 -3.02 3.54
N LYS A 124 14.02 -3.19 3.03
CA LYS A 124 13.11 -4.27 3.40
C LYS A 124 13.26 -5.44 2.42
N LYS A 125 12.96 -6.65 2.92
CA LYS A 125 12.94 -7.85 2.08
C LYS A 125 11.87 -7.70 0.99
N PRO A 126 12.17 -8.01 -0.28
CA PRO A 126 11.17 -8.01 -1.34
C PRO A 126 10.11 -9.08 -1.10
N PHE A 127 8.89 -8.78 -1.53
CA PHE A 127 7.75 -9.67 -1.54
C PHE A 127 7.76 -10.57 -2.79
N ASN A 128 7.29 -11.82 -2.68
CA ASN A 128 7.22 -12.72 -3.82
C ASN A 128 5.99 -12.39 -4.70
N CYS A 129 6.23 -11.88 -5.90
CA CYS A 129 5.18 -11.44 -6.83
C CYS A 129 4.66 -12.59 -7.70
N THR A 130 4.13 -13.65 -7.11
CA THR A 130 3.33 -14.64 -7.85
C THR A 130 1.86 -14.42 -7.60
N MET A 131 1.01 -14.73 -8.58
CA MET A 131 -0.45 -14.61 -8.41
C MET A 131 -0.97 -15.43 -7.23
N GLU A 132 -0.42 -16.62 -6.98
CA GLU A 132 -0.78 -17.43 -5.81
C GLU A 132 -0.52 -16.70 -4.49
N VAL A 133 0.66 -16.10 -4.34
CA VAL A 133 1.03 -15.38 -3.11
C VAL A 133 0.23 -14.08 -2.97
N LEU A 134 0.01 -13.37 -4.08
CA LEU A 134 -0.78 -12.13 -4.11
C LEU A 134 -2.25 -12.40 -3.79
N ASP A 135 -2.86 -13.42 -4.38
CA ASP A 135 -4.25 -13.80 -4.10
C ASP A 135 -4.41 -14.24 -2.65
N LYS A 136 -3.47 -15.04 -2.12
CA LYS A 136 -3.47 -15.41 -0.71
C LYS A 136 -3.36 -14.19 0.21
N ARG A 137 -2.63 -13.14 -0.16
CA ARG A 137 -2.43 -11.96 0.69
C ARG A 137 -3.55 -10.93 0.57
N TRP A 138 -4.09 -10.71 -0.62
CA TRP A 138 -4.92 -9.54 -0.94
C TRP A 138 -6.34 -9.86 -1.38
N LYS A 139 -6.65 -11.13 -1.70
CA LYS A 139 -7.97 -11.54 -2.20
C LYS A 139 -8.67 -12.53 -1.28
N VAL A 140 -7.98 -13.62 -0.94
CA VAL A 140 -8.52 -14.76 -0.21
C VAL A 140 -8.11 -14.65 1.26
N GLY A 141 -6.84 -14.84 1.56
CA GLY A 141 -6.36 -14.97 2.94
C GLY A 141 -5.96 -16.41 3.26
N PRO A 142 -5.18 -16.63 4.34
CA PRO A 142 -4.91 -17.96 4.87
C PRO A 142 -6.17 -18.62 5.45
N ALA A 143 -6.14 -19.95 5.63
CA ALA A 143 -7.24 -20.71 6.24
C ALA A 143 -7.69 -20.16 7.62
N SER A 144 -6.75 -19.59 8.38
CA SER A 144 -7.04 -18.94 9.67
C SER A 144 -8.00 -17.76 9.58
N CYS A 145 -8.24 -17.19 8.39
CA CYS A 145 -9.23 -16.12 8.18
C CYS A 145 -10.68 -16.61 8.20
N TYR A 146 -10.93 -17.90 8.01
CA TYR A 146 -12.26 -18.43 7.70
C TYR A 146 -12.88 -19.31 8.80
N GLY A 147 -12.23 -19.46 9.95
CA GLY A 147 -12.71 -20.36 11.00
C GLY A 147 -12.75 -21.82 10.53
N LYS A 148 -13.72 -22.61 10.99
CA LYS A 148 -13.86 -24.04 10.63
C LYS A 148 -14.50 -24.29 9.26
N GLU A 149 -14.91 -23.24 8.54
CA GLU A 149 -15.57 -23.37 7.23
C GLU A 149 -14.67 -22.77 6.16
N GLU A 150 -14.03 -23.61 5.35
CA GLU A 150 -13.24 -23.13 4.21
C GLU A 150 -14.18 -22.52 3.15
N PRO A 151 -13.80 -21.37 2.55
CA PRO A 151 -14.57 -20.77 1.47
C PRO A 151 -14.53 -21.70 0.25
N LYS A 152 -15.71 -22.07 -0.24
CA LYS A 152 -15.85 -22.85 -1.48
C LYS A 152 -15.21 -22.07 -2.63
N LYS A 153 -14.20 -22.66 -3.28
CA LYS A 153 -13.63 -22.15 -4.54
C LYS A 153 -14.76 -22.04 -5.59
N GLY A 154 -15.23 -20.83 -5.87
CA GLY A 154 -16.06 -20.59 -7.06
C GLY A 154 -16.97 -19.36 -6.99
N LYS A 155 -16.78 -18.48 -7.98
CA LYS A 155 -17.62 -17.35 -8.41
C LYS A 155 -17.65 -16.12 -7.51
N PHE A 156 -16.55 -15.36 -7.54
CA PHE A 156 -16.63 -13.90 -7.54
C PHE A 156 -16.30 -13.44 -8.95
N ASP A 157 -17.28 -13.54 -9.84
CA ASP A 157 -17.25 -12.89 -11.15
C ASP A 157 -17.76 -11.46 -10.94
N HIS A 158 -16.92 -10.47 -11.23
CA HIS A 158 -17.32 -9.06 -11.41
C HIS A 158 -17.26 -8.74 -12.90
#